data_AF-A0A6N6MX46-F1
#
_entry.id   AF-A0A6N6MX46-F1
#
_cell.length_a   1.000
_cell.length_b   1.000
_cell.length_c   1.000
_cell.angle_alpha   90.00
_cell.angle_beta   90.00
_cell.angle_gamma   90.00
#
_symmetry.space_group_name_H-M   'P 1'
#
loop_
_entity.id
_entity.type
_entity.pdbx_description
1 polymer ?
#
loop_
_entity_poly.entity_id
_entity_poly.type
_entity_poly.pdbx_seq_one_letter_code
_entity_poly.pdbx_strand_id
1 'polypeptide(L)' 'MATEAARAALARKALELYLQEHCGERRWRYPAAGNDVAECDIVDLMTDLLLLASRSGHDPCTVLRKTQVHLDAEIGQRC' A
#
# COMPACT_ATOMS: atom_id res chain seq x y z
N MET A 1 -14.71 -11.85 -10.25
CA MET A 1 -13.91 -10.99 -9.36
C MET A 1 -12.54 -11.63 -9.19
N ALA A 2 -11.47 -10.85 -9.10
CA ALA A 2 -10.15 -11.40 -8.77
C ALA A 2 -10.20 -12.04 -7.37
N THR A 3 -9.56 -13.19 -7.20
CA THR A 3 -9.47 -13.84 -5.89
C THR A 3 -8.61 -12.99 -4.95
N GLU A 4 -8.83 -13.13 -3.65
CA GLU A 4 -8.01 -12.49 -2.61
C GLU A 4 -6.51 -12.75 -2.84
N ALA A 5 -6.15 -14.00 -3.14
CA ALA A 5 -4.77 -14.39 -3.46
C ALA A 5 -4.18 -13.64 -4.66
N ALA A 6 -4.97 -13.43 -5.72
CA ALA A 6 -4.52 -12.67 -6.89
C ALA A 6 -4.28 -11.19 -6.56
N ARG A 7 -5.14 -10.60 -5.72
CA ARG A 7 -4.97 -9.21 -5.25
C ARG A 7 -3.78 -9.06 -4.31
N ALA A 8 -3.59 -10.02 -3.40
CA ALA A 8 -2.42 -10.07 -2.53
C ALA A 8 -1.11 -10.21 -3.32
N ALA A 9 -1.10 -11.04 -4.37
CA ALA A 9 0.06 -11.17 -5.26
C ALA A 9 0.38 -9.86 -6.00
N LEU A 10 -0.64 -9.13 -6.47
CA LEU A 10 -0.46 -7.82 -7.11
C LEU A 10 0.05 -6.76 -6.13
N ALA A 11 -0.50 -6.71 -4.90
CA ALA A 11 -0.04 -5.79 -3.86
C ALA A 11 1.41 -6.07 -3.47
N ARG A 12 1.78 -7.34 -3.31
CA ARG A 12 3.16 -7.76 -3.06
C ARG A 12 4.09 -7.32 -4.19
N LYS A 13 3.70 -7.55 -5.44
CA LYS A 13 4.48 -7.10 -6.60
C LYS A 13 4.65 -5.58 -6.63
N ALA A 14 3.60 -4.82 -6.33
CA ALA A 14 3.68 -3.36 -6.27
C ALA A 14 4.68 -2.90 -5.20
N LEU A 15 4.68 -3.55 -4.04
CA LEU A 15 5.59 -3.26 -2.94
C LEU A 15 7.03 -3.68 -3.24
N GLU A 16 7.24 -4.84 -3.86
CA GLU A 16 8.57 -5.26 -4.33
C GLU A 16 9.16 -4.26 -5.33
N LEU A 17 8.35 -3.76 -6.28
CA LEU A 17 8.76 -2.72 -7.23
C LEU A 17 9.06 -1.40 -6.51
N TYR A 18 8.21 -0.97 -5.58
CA TYR A 18 8.45 0.21 -4.75
C TYR A 18 9.79 0.11 -4.02
N LEU A 19 10.07 -1.02 -3.38
CA LEU A 19 11.32 -1.26 -2.66
C LEU A 19 12.53 -1.29 -3.61
N GLN A 20 12.41 -1.89 -4.79
CA GLN A 20 13.47 -1.89 -5.80
C GLN A 20 13.85 -0.47 -6.24
N GLU A 21 12.86 0.41 -6.44
CA GLU A 21 13.09 1.79 -6.86
C GLU A 21 13.56 2.70 -5.72
N HIS A 22 13.13 2.46 -4.47
CA HIS A 22 13.39 3.32 -3.31
C HIS A 22 14.44 2.80 -2.32
N CYS A 23 15.10 1.67 -2.60
CA CYS A 23 16.12 1.05 -1.75
C CYS A 23 17.28 2.00 -1.33
N GLY A 24 17.53 3.08 -2.08
CA GLY A 24 18.55 4.09 -1.76
C GLY A 24 18.08 5.32 -0.97
N GLU A 25 16.79 5.64 -0.98
CA GLU A 25 16.23 6.92 -0.49
C GLU A 25 15.03 6.69 0.44
N ARG A 26 15.15 5.78 1.41
CA ARG A 26 14.05 5.55 2.36
C ARG A 26 13.72 6.85 3.10
N ARG A 27 12.47 7.29 2.97
CA ARG A 27 11.90 8.48 3.64
C ARG A 27 11.97 8.33 5.17
N TRP A 28 11.88 7.09 5.66
CA TRP A 28 12.08 6.71 7.05
C TRP A 28 13.33 5.84 7.24
N ARG A 29 14.25 6.29 8.11
CA ARG A 29 15.48 5.57 8.47
C ARG A 29 15.30 4.65 9.68
N TYR A 30 14.26 3.80 9.69
CA TYR A 30 14.23 2.71 10.67
C TYR A 30 15.01 1.51 10.11
N PRO A 31 16.09 1.07 10.79
CA PRO A 31 16.84 -0.09 10.35
C PRO A 31 16.09 -1.34 10.83
N ALA A 32 15.47 -2.07 9.91
CA ALA A 32 15.19 -3.47 10.14
C ALA A 32 16.30 -4.27 9.47
N ALA A 33 17.14 -4.92 10.28
CA ALA A 33 18.04 -5.95 9.79
C ALA A 33 17.17 -7.15 9.38
N GLY A 34 16.92 -7.33 8.08
CA GLY A 34 16.15 -8.46 7.58
C GLY A 34 15.40 -8.14 6.30
N ASN A 35 15.12 -9.18 5.52
CA ASN A 35 14.41 -9.16 4.24
C ASN A 35 12.89 -8.96 4.40
N ASP A 36 12.46 -8.36 5.51
CA ASP A 36 11.06 -8.20 5.88
C ASP A 36 10.59 -6.78 5.53
N VAL A 37 9.47 -6.70 4.83
CA VAL A 37 8.77 -5.45 4.52
C VAL A 37 8.39 -4.78 5.84
N ALA A 38 8.90 -3.58 6.08
CA ALA A 38 8.53 -2.83 7.27
C ALA A 38 7.16 -2.16 7.05
N GLU A 39 6.40 -1.98 8.13
CA GLU A 39 5.13 -1.23 8.11
C GLU A 39 5.31 0.15 7.49
N CYS A 40 6.46 0.80 7.72
CA CYS A 40 6.79 2.09 7.12
C CYS A 40 6.84 2.05 5.58
N ASP A 41 7.31 0.96 4.98
CA ASP A 41 7.41 0.83 3.52
C ASP A 41 6.00 0.73 2.89
N ILE A 42 5.09 0.05 3.59
CA ILE A 42 3.67 -0.03 3.20
C ILE A 42 3.01 1.34 3.32
N VAL A 43 3.25 2.06 4.43
CA VAL A 43 2.70 3.40 4.66
C VAL A 43 3.20 4.41 3.63
N ASP A 44 4.48 4.38 3.28
CA ASP A 44 5.04 5.27 2.26
C ASP A 44 4.44 4.97 0.88
N LEU A 45 4.35 3.70 0.49
CA LEU A 45 3.67 3.30 -0.76
C LEU A 45 2.21 3.77 -0.78
N MET A 46 1.46 3.55 0.31
CA MET A 46 0.07 4.02 0.41
C MET A 46 -0.02 5.54 0.29
N THR A 47 0.91 6.27 0.90
CA THR A 47 0.97 7.74 0.82
C THR A 47 1.19 8.19 -0.62
N ASP A 48 2.15 7.59 -1.33
CA ASP A 48 2.45 7.95 -2.72
C ASP A 48 1.27 7.62 -3.66
N LEU A 49 0.53 6.52 -3.42
CA LEU A 49 -0.70 6.21 -4.15
C LEU A 49 -1.82 7.22 -3.89
N LEU A 50 -1.96 7.73 -2.66
CA LEU A 50 -2.94 8.78 -2.35
C LEU A 50 -2.56 10.12 -2.98
N LEU A 51 -1.27 10.46 -3.02
CA LEU A 51 -0.77 11.63 -3.74
C LEU A 51 -1.02 11.50 -5.25
N LEU A 52 -0.83 10.31 -5.82
CA LEU A 52 -1.16 10.02 -7.21
C LEU A 52 -2.67 10.20 -7.48
N ALA A 53 -3.53 9.70 -6.58
CA ALA A 53 -4.97 9.88 -6.69
C ALA A 53 -5.36 11.37 -6.70
N SER A 54 -4.78 12.15 -5.78
CA SER A 54 -4.97 13.61 -5.73
C SER A 54 -4.55 14.29 -7.03
N ARG A 55 -3.36 13.99 -7.54
CA ARG A 55 -2.88 14.52 -8.83
C ARG A 55 -3.74 14.10 -10.02
N SER A 56 -4.43 12.97 -9.91
CA SER A 56 -5.35 12.47 -10.93
C SER A 56 -6.77 13.06 -10.81
N GLY A 57 -7.01 13.98 -9.86
CA GLY A 57 -8.30 14.62 -9.65
C GLY A 57 -9.26 13.84 -8.74
N HIS A 58 -8.77 12.82 -8.02
CA HIS A 58 -9.56 12.08 -7.04
C HIS A 58 -9.31 12.61 -5.63
N ASP A 59 -10.36 12.70 -4.82
CA ASP A 59 -10.24 13.01 -3.39
C ASP A 59 -9.63 11.81 -2.63
N PRO A 60 -8.44 11.96 -2.01
CA PRO A 60 -7.78 10.88 -1.29
C PRO A 60 -8.62 10.31 -0.14
N CYS A 61 -9.41 11.15 0.54
CA CYS A 61 -10.29 10.73 1.64
C CYS A 61 -11.38 9.77 1.13
N THR A 62 -11.95 10.06 -0.03
CA THR A 62 -12.93 9.19 -0.69
C THR A 62 -12.30 7.87 -1.13
N VAL A 63 -11.07 7.89 -1.66
CA VAL A 63 -10.33 6.66 -2.02
C VAL A 63 -10.11 5.79 -0.78
N LEU A 64 -9.59 6.37 0.31
CA LEU A 64 -9.39 5.65 1.57
C LEU A 64 -10.66 5.01 2.10
N ARG A 65 -11.78 5.77 2.12
CA ARG A 65 -13.06 5.24 2.60
C ARG A 65 -13.54 4.04 1.78
N LYS A 66 -13.42 4.12 0.46
CA LYS A 66 -13.77 2.99 -0.42
C LYS A 66 -12.88 1.79 -0.14
N THR A 67 -11.56 2.00 -0.04
CA THR A 67 -10.61 0.94 0.31
C THR A 67 -10.99 0.26 1.63
N GLN A 68 -11.33 1.03 2.68
CA GLN A 68 -11.76 0.46 3.97
C GLN A 68 -13.01 -0.41 3.83
N VAL A 69 -14.05 0.07 3.13
CA VAL A 69 -15.27 -0.70 2.91
C VAL A 69 -14.99 -2.02 2.17
N HIS A 70 -14.09 -1.99 1.18
CA HIS A 70 -13.68 -3.20 0.47
C HIS A 70 -12.88 -4.16 1.36
N LEU A 71 -11.97 -3.64 2.18
CA LEU A 71 -11.21 -4.44 3.15
C LEU A 71 -12.14 -5.10 4.17
N ASP A 72 -13.04 -4.33 4.80
CA ASP A 72 -14.00 -4.86 5.78
C ASP A 72 -14.86 -5.99 5.20
N ALA A 73 -15.27 -5.86 3.93
CA ALA A 73 -16.04 -6.87 3.21
C ALA A 73 -15.22 -8.14 2.92
N GLU A 74 -13.91 -8.03 2.77
CA GLU A 74 -13.01 -9.15 2.47
C GLU A 74 -12.58 -9.91 3.72
N ILE A 75 -12.18 -9.19 4.77
CA ILE A 75 -11.63 -9.80 5.98
C ILE A 75 -12.73 -10.20 6.99
N GLY A 76 -13.98 -9.80 6.75
CA GLY A 76 -15.13 -10.09 7.62
C GLY A 76 -15.04 -9.42 9.00
N GLN A 77 -14.11 -8.49 9.17
CA GLN A 77 -13.89 -7.71 10.39
C GLN A 77 -13.93 -6.22 10.02
N ARG A 78 -14.51 -5.40 10.91
CA ARG A 78 -14.34 -3.95 10.84
C ARG A 78 -13.03 -3.62 11.52
N CYS A 79 -12.09 -3.03 10.79
CA CYS A 79 -10.88 -2.47 11.41
C CYS A 79 -11.23 -1.23 12.26
#